data_AF-A0A1Q6DSM2-F1
#
_entry.id   AF-A0A1Q6DSM2-F1
#
_cell.length_a   1.000
_cell.length_b   1.000
_cell.length_c   1.000
_cell.angle_alpha   90.00
_cell.angle_beta   90.00
_cell.angle_gamma   90.00
#
_symmetry.space_group_name_H-M   'P 1'
#
loop_
_entity.id
_entity.type
_entity.pdbx_description
1 polymer ?
#
loop_
_entity_poly.entity_id
_entity_poly.type
_entity_poly.pdbx_seq_one_letter_code
_entity_poly.pdbx_strand_id
1 'polypeptide(L)' 'MSETKDVRIEVDKEVWQKIKAKASLQGKNVKDFAGEIFEREVEDFEFEA' A
#
# COMPACT_ATOMS: atom_id res chain seq x y z
N MET A 1 18.28 4.48 -12.26
CA MET A 1 17.67 5.31 -11.21
C MET A 1 16.18 5.08 -11.32
N SER A 2 15.54 4.47 -10.32
CA SER A 2 14.09 4.25 -10.36
C SER A 2 13.41 5.60 -10.19
N GLU A 3 12.69 6.05 -11.21
CA GLU A 3 11.99 7.32 -11.21
C GLU A 3 10.73 7.17 -10.33
N THR A 4 10.75 7.75 -9.13
CA THR A 4 9.59 7.72 -8.22
C THR A 4 8.47 8.55 -8.83
N LYS A 5 7.35 7.92 -9.18
CA LYS A 5 6.16 8.63 -9.70
C LYS A 5 5.17 8.87 -8.58
N ASP A 6 4.75 10.12 -8.42
CA ASP A 6 3.63 10.47 -7.55
C ASP A 6 2.31 10.04 -8.18
N VAL A 7 1.62 9.09 -7.54
CA VAL A 7 0.29 8.62 -7.94
C VAL A 7 -0.72 9.00 -6.86
N ARG A 8 -1.86 9.56 -7.27
CA ARG A 8 -3.02 9.78 -6.39
C ARG A 8 -4.04 8.68 -6.64
N ILE A 9 -4.51 8.05 -5.56
CA ILE A 9 -5.48 6.97 -5.60
C ILE A 9 -6.70 7.42 -4.80
N GLU A 10 -7.88 7.33 -5.40
CA GLU A 10 -9.13 7.53 -4.69
C GLU A 10 -9.53 6.24 -3.98
N VAL A 11 -9.84 6.35 -2.70
CA VAL A 11 -10.25 5.22 -1.88
C VAL A 11 -11.44 5.62 -1.02
N ASP A 12 -12.35 4.69 -0.80
CA ASP A 12 -13.45 4.89 0.12
C ASP A 12 -12.97 5.25 1.52
N LYS A 13 -13.70 6.16 2.17
CA LYS A 13 -13.36 6.64 3.51
C LYS A 13 -13.24 5.50 4.51
N GLU A 14 -14.11 4.49 4.44
CA GLU A 14 -14.08 3.34 5.35
C GLU A 14 -12.81 2.50 5.14
N VAL A 15 -12.45 2.24 3.88
CA VAL A 15 -11.23 1.51 3.52
C VAL A 15 -10.01 2.27 4.02
N TRP A 16 -9.97 3.60 3.82
CA TRP A 16 -8.89 4.44 4.30
C TRP A 16 -8.72 4.42 5.82
N GLN A 17 -9.82 4.39 6.58
CA GLN A 17 -9.77 4.26 8.04
C GLN A 17 -9.21 2.89 8.46
N LYS A 18 -9.59 1.81 7.78
CA LYS A 18 -9.05 0.46 8.05
C LYS A 18 -7.55 0.39 7.77
N ILE A 19 -7.09 0.98 6.66
CA ILE A 19 -5.66 1.05 6.32
C ILE A 19 -4.89 1.81 7.40
N LYS A 20 -5.38 2.98 7.81
CA LYS A 20 -4.77 3.77 8.89
C LYS A 20 -4.69 2.99 10.20
N ALA A 21 -5.78 2.35 10.61
CA ALA A 21 -5.81 1.57 11.84
C ALA A 21 -4.78 0.42 11.79
N LYS A 22 -4.70 -0.31 10.67
CA LYS A 22 -3.72 -1.39 10.50
C LYS A 22 -2.28 -0.89 10.51
N ALA A 23 -1.99 0.21 9.81
CA ALA A 23 -0.67 0.84 9.83
C ALA A 23 -0.26 1.25 11.25
N SER A 24 -1.18 1.88 11.98
CA SER A 24 -0.95 2.28 13.39
C SER A 24 -0.72 1.08 14.32
N LEU A 25 -1.46 -0.02 14.14
CA LEU A 25 -1.25 -1.25 14.94
C LEU A 25 0.14 -1.85 14.72
N GLN A 26 0.72 -1.66 13.54
CA GLN A 26 2.08 -2.12 13.23
C GLN A 26 3.17 -1.08 13.54
N GLY A 27 2.80 0.09 14.07
CA GLY A 27 3.74 1.19 14.33
C GLY A 27 4.34 1.81 13.07
N LYS A 28 3.71 1.60 11.91
CA LYS A 28 4.18 2.09 10.60
C LYS A 28 3.36 3.31 10.16
N ASN A 29 3.97 4.14 9.33
CA ASN A 29 3.19 5.16 8.62
C ASN A 29 2.37 4.48 7.50
N VAL A 30 1.36 5.19 6.99
CA VAL A 30 0.46 4.65 5.96
C VAL A 30 1.16 4.40 4.62
N LYS A 31 2.19 5.20 4.29
CA LYS A 31 2.92 5.09 3.02
C LYS A 31 3.75 3.80 2.98
N ASP A 32 4.53 3.54 4.02
CA ASP A 32 5.37 2.35 4.16
C ASP A 32 4.48 1.10 4.23
N PHE A 33 3.41 1.14 5.04
CA PHE A 33 2.46 0.03 5.12
C PHE A 33 1.78 -0.27 3.78
N ALA A 34 1.35 0.76 3.03
CA ALA A 34 0.76 0.56 1.72
C ALA A 34 1.79 0.06 0.69
N GLY A 35 3.02 0.58 0.74
CA GLY A 35 4.14 0.14 -0.10
C GLY A 35 4.39 -1.35 0.04
N GLU A 36 4.53 -1.84 1.27
CA GLU A 36 4.74 -3.28 1.55
C GLU A 36 3.59 -4.16 1.03
N ILE A 37 2.34 -3.68 1.11
CA ILE A 37 1.20 -4.41 0.55
C ILE A 37 1.31 -4.47 -0.97
N PHE A 38 1.58 -3.35 -1.64
CA PHE A 38 1.70 -3.33 -3.08
C PHE A 38 2.88 -4.16 -3.58
N GLU A 39 4.04 -4.11 -2.91
CA GLU A 39 5.20 -4.93 -3.24
C GLU A 39 4.86 -6.42 -3.15
N ARG A 40 4.19 -6.85 -2.07
CA ARG A 40 3.77 -8.24 -1.88
C ARG A 40 2.75 -8.71 -2.94
N GLU A 41 1.75 -7.89 -3.26
CA GLU A 41 0.74 -8.25 -4.25
C GLU A 41 1.32 -8.29 -5.68
N VAL A 42 2.33 -7.48 -5.98
CA VAL A 42 3.05 -7.54 -7.27
C VAL A 42 3.83 -8.85 -7.40
N GLU A 43 4.49 -9.31 -6.33
CA GLU A 43 5.19 -10.61 -6.32
C GLU A 43 4.23 -11.79 -6.56
N ASP A 44 3.01 -11.75 -6.02
CA ASP A 44 1.96 -12.75 -6.29
C ASP A 44 1.43 -12.64 -7.74
N PHE A 45 1.31 -11.43 -8.30
CA PHE A 45 0.80 -11.22 -9.65
C PHE A 45 1.77 -11.67 -10.76
N GLU A 46 3.08 -11.56 -10.55
CA GLU A 46 4.10 -12.01 -11.51
C GLU A 46 4.23 -13.55 -11.58
N PHE A 47 3.60 -14.30 -10.66
CA PHE A 47 3.61 -15.77 -10.65
C PHE A 47 2.44 -16.40 -11.42
N GLU A 48 1.39 -15.64 -11.74
CA GLU A 48 0.22 -16.12 -12.51
C GLU A 48 0.26 -15.78 -14.02
N ALA A 49 1.39 -15.27 -14.54
CA ALA A 49 1.56 -14.89 -15.95
C ALA A 49 2.36 -15.90 -16.80
#